data_AF-A0AAW4L350-F1
#
_entry.id   AF-A0AAW4L350-F1
#
_cell.length_a   1.000
_cell.length_b   1.000
_cell.length_c   1.000
_cell.angle_alpha   90.00
_cell.angle_beta   90.00
_cell.angle_gamma   90.00
#
_symmetry.space_group_name_H-M   'P 1'
#
loop_
_entity.id
_entity.type
_entity.pdbx_description
1 polymer ?
#
loop_
_entity_poly.entity_id
_entity_poly.type
_entity_poly.pdbx_seq_one_letter_code
_entity_poly.pdbx_strand_id
1 'polypeptide(L)'
;MSDPALQGATVSLMVRDARTGTTLYQHNPRTRLVPASNLKLLTTAAAMDVLGPHYRFATQLLSNGIRQGDRLTGNLYLRGLGDPSI
;
A
#
# COMPACT_ATOMS: atom_id res chain seq x y z
N MET A 1 -12.24 18.43 -25.91
CA MET A 1 -13.06 17.83 -24.85
C MET A 1 -14.38 18.58 -24.83
N SER A 2 -15.46 17.97 -25.31
CA SER A 2 -16.81 18.57 -25.38
C SER A 2 -17.78 18.00 -24.35
N ASP A 3 -17.31 17.06 -23.52
CA ASP A 3 -18.11 16.47 -22.45
C ASP A 3 -18.37 17.53 -21.35
N PRO A 4 -19.63 17.88 -21.07
CA PRO A 4 -19.99 18.81 -20.01
C PRO A 4 -19.43 18.41 -18.64
N ALA A 5 -19.25 17.11 -18.37
CA ALA A 5 -18.72 16.60 -17.11
C ALA A 5 -17.26 17.03 -16.84
N LEU A 6 -16.53 17.46 -17.88
CA LEU A 6 -15.13 17.87 -17.79
C LEU A 6 -14.96 19.40 -17.79
N GLN A 7 -16.06 20.17 -17.81
CA GLN A 7 -16.00 21.64 -17.73
C GLN A 7 -15.39 22.07 -16.39
N GLY A 8 -14.28 22.82 -16.45
CA GLY A 8 -13.52 23.26 -15.27
C GLY A 8 -12.60 22.19 -14.64
N ALA A 9 -12.63 20.95 -15.13
CA ALA A 9 -11.76 19.90 -14.64
C ALA A 9 -10.34 20.03 -15.21
N THR A 10 -9.34 19.61 -14.43
CA THR A 10 -7.98 19.38 -14.95
C THR A 10 -7.81 17.89 -15.21
N VAL A 11 -7.55 17.52 -16.46
CA VAL A 11 -7.33 16.14 -16.87
C VAL A 11 -5.88 15.95 -17.31
N SER A 12 -5.28 14.85 -16.88
CA SER A 12 -3.98 14.36 -17.35
C SER A 12 -4.12 12.90 -17.72
N LEU A 13 -3.55 12.50 -18.86
CA LEU A 13 -3.60 11.14 -19.37
C LEU A 13 -2.27 10.81 -20.07
N MET A 14 -1.76 9.60 -19.86
CA MET A 14 -0.63 9.06 -20.61
C MET A 14 -0.90 7.59 -20.92
N VAL A 15 -0.74 7.21 -22.18
CA VAL A 15 -0.87 5.84 -22.67
C VAL A 15 0.46 5.42 -23.26
N ARG A 16 0.98 4.28 -22.80
CA ARG A 16 2.26 3.72 -23.25
C ARG A 16 2.07 2.28 -23.66
N ASP A 17 2.80 1.86 -24.67
CA ASP A 17 2.94 0.45 -25.00
C ASP A 17 3.70 -0.26 -23.86
N ALA A 18 3.11 -1.33 -23.33
CA ALA A 18 3.63 -2.00 -22.13
C ALA A 18 4.94 -2.78 -22.38
N ARG A 19 5.22 -3.17 -23.64
CA ARG A 19 6.41 -3.96 -23.99
C ARG A 19 7.62 -3.08 -24.25
N THR A 20 7.41 -1.99 -24.98
CA THR A 20 8.46 -1.09 -25.48
C THR A 20 8.59 0.18 -24.64
N GLY A 21 7.55 0.54 -23.86
CA GLY A 21 7.47 1.80 -23.14
C GLY A 21 7.21 3.01 -24.05
N THR A 22 6.95 2.82 -25.34
CA THR A 22 6.70 3.92 -26.28
C THR A 22 5.41 4.65 -25.90
N THR A 23 5.44 5.99 -25.84
CA THR A 23 4.23 6.79 -25.61
C THR A 23 3.36 6.76 -26.87
N LEU A 24 2.14 6.24 -26.72
CA LEU A 24 1.14 6.17 -27.79
C LEU A 24 0.23 7.40 -27.79
N TYR A 25 -0.04 7.96 -26.61
CA TYR A 25 -0.86 9.15 -26.43
C TYR A 25 -0.51 9.86 -25.12
N GLN A 26 -0.60 11.18 -25.09
CA GLN A 26 -0.47 11.96 -23.87
C GLN A 26 -1.29 13.25 -23.91
N HIS A 27 -1.81 13.65 -22.74
CA HIS A 27 -2.51 14.91 -22.51
C HIS A 27 -2.09 15.45 -21.13
N ASN A 28 -1.56 16.68 -21.07
CA ASN A 28 -1.04 17.31 -19.85
C ASN A 28 -0.13 16.40 -18.98
N PRO A 29 0.86 15.69 -19.56
CA PRO A 29 1.57 14.60 -18.89
C PRO A 29 2.45 15.02 -17.70
N ARG A 30 2.70 16.33 -17.53
CA ARG A 30 3.56 16.89 -16.46
C ARG A 30 2.77 17.64 -15.39
N THR A 31 1.44 17.70 -15.51
CA THR A 31 0.59 18.35 -14.52
C THR A 31 0.49 17.47 -13.28
N ARG A 32 0.86 18.00 -12.11
CA ARG A 32 0.66 17.31 -10.83
C ARG A 32 -0.83 17.31 -10.48
N LEU A 33 -1.34 16.13 -10.14
CA LEU A 33 -2.73 15.91 -9.73
C LEU A 33 -2.77 15.09 -8.44
N VAL A 34 -3.93 15.07 -7.77
CA VAL A 34 -4.19 14.14 -6.68
C VAL A 34 -4.49 12.76 -7.28
N PRO A 35 -3.65 11.73 -7.06
CA PRO A 35 -3.81 10.43 -7.72
C PRO A 35 -4.93 9.57 -7.12
N ALA A 36 -5.52 9.97 -5.99
CA ALA A 36 -6.42 9.16 -5.19
C ALA A 36 -5.82 7.76 -4.91
N SER A 37 -6.63 6.69 -5.01
CA SER A 37 -6.16 5.32 -4.77
C SER A 37 -5.12 4.82 -5.77
N ASN A 38 -4.85 5.50 -6.90
CA ASN A 38 -3.76 5.13 -7.80
C ASN A 38 -2.39 5.26 -7.12
N LEU A 39 -2.28 6.04 -6.04
CA LEU A 39 -1.06 6.10 -5.22
C LEU A 39 -0.65 4.71 -4.68
N LYS A 40 -1.61 3.81 -4.48
CA LYS A 40 -1.35 2.43 -4.04
C LYS A 40 -0.41 1.68 -4.98
N LEU A 41 -0.33 2.03 -6.27
CA LEU A 41 0.64 1.43 -7.18
C LEU A 41 2.09 1.68 -6.72
N LEU A 42 2.40 2.90 -6.28
CA LEU A 42 3.73 3.24 -5.77
C LEU A 42 3.99 2.58 -4.42
N THR A 43 3.03 2.62 -3.50
CA THR A 43 3.16 1.96 -2.20
C THR A 43 3.36 0.46 -2.33
N THR A 44 2.60 -0.20 -3.22
CA THR A 44 2.73 -1.65 -3.47
C THR A 44 4.06 -1.98 -4.11
N ALA A 45 4.51 -1.22 -5.11
CA ALA A 45 5.82 -1.43 -5.73
C ALA A 45 6.96 -1.29 -4.70
N ALA A 46 6.92 -0.25 -3.88
CA ALA A 46 7.90 -0.05 -2.81
C ALA A 46 7.84 -1.16 -1.74
N ALA A 47 6.65 -1.60 -1.34
CA ALA A 47 6.50 -2.69 -0.38
C ALA A 47 7.05 -4.02 -0.94
N MET A 48 6.80 -4.32 -2.22
CA MET A 48 7.36 -5.51 -2.87
C MET A 48 8.89 -5.44 -2.96
N ASP A 49 9.47 -4.28 -3.25
CA ASP A 49 10.92 -4.08 -3.33
C ASP A 49 11.60 -4.19 -1.96
N VAL A 50 11.02 -3.55 -0.93
CA VAL A 50 11.61 -3.49 0.42
C VAL A 50 11.36 -4.75 1.24
N LEU A 51 10.13 -5.30 1.21
CA LEU A 51 9.71 -6.41 2.06
C LEU A 51 9.75 -7.77 1.35
N GLY A 52 9.59 -7.77 0.02
CA GLY A 52 9.45 -8.98 -0.77
C GLY A 52 8.01 -9.54 -0.79
N PRO A 53 7.68 -10.37 -1.79
CA PRO A 53 6.32 -10.91 -1.98
C PRO A 53 5.91 -11.92 -0.90
N HIS A 54 6.87 -12.44 -0.13
CA HIS A 54 6.65 -13.43 0.91
C HIS A 54 6.64 -12.84 2.33
N TYR A 55 6.71 -11.52 2.47
CA TYR A 55 6.59 -10.88 3.77
C TYR A 55 5.27 -11.26 4.46
N ARG A 56 5.34 -11.47 5.76
CA ARG A 56 4.19 -11.74 6.63
C ARG A 56 4.33 -10.87 7.87
N PHE A 57 3.26 -10.17 8.21
CA PHE A 57 3.15 -9.52 9.51
C PHE A 57 3.12 -10.58 10.61
N ALA A 58 3.56 -10.21 11.81
CA ALA A 58 3.55 -11.08 12.97
C ALA A 58 2.71 -10.48 14.09
N THR A 59 2.03 -11.36 14.82
CA THR A 59 1.32 -11.03 16.06
C THR A 59 1.80 -12.01 17.11
N GLN A 60 2.31 -11.49 18.22
CA GLN A 60 3.06 -12.26 19.21
C GLN A 60 2.38 -12.22 20.57
N LEU A 61 2.40 -13.35 21.28
CA LEU A 61 2.03 -13.42 22.69
C LEU A 61 3.31 -13.46 23.53
N LEU A 62 3.50 -12.46 24.39
CA LEU A 62 4.71 -12.27 25.20
C LEU A 62 4.36 -12.26 26.69
N SER A 63 5.30 -12.57 27.55
CA SER A 63 5.12 -12.45 29.00
C SER A 63 6.43 -12.08 29.69
N ASN A 64 6.33 -11.31 30.78
CA ASN A 64 7.41 -11.12 31.75
C ASN A 64 7.17 -11.94 33.04
N GLY A 65 6.12 -12.75 33.07
CA GLY A 65 5.71 -13.56 34.22
C GLY A 65 6.36 -14.93 34.24
N ILE A 66 6.31 -15.57 35.39
CA ILE A 66 6.80 -16.93 35.58
C ILE A 66 5.62 -17.89 35.44
N ARG A 67 5.76 -18.90 34.58
CA ARG A 67 4.75 -19.96 34.42
C ARG A 67 5.03 -21.08 35.42
N GLN A 68 4.04 -21.40 36.27
CA GLN A 68 4.06 -22.51 37.22
C GLN A 68 2.84 -23.38 36.94
N GLY A 69 3.07 -24.56 36.34
CA GLY A 69 1.97 -25.41 35.89
C GLY A 69 1.09 -24.70 34.85
N ASP A 70 -0.19 -24.57 35.14
CA ASP A 70 -1.21 -23.89 34.32
C ASP A 70 -1.33 -22.39 34.63
N ARG A 71 -0.68 -21.89 35.67
CA ARG A 71 -0.76 -20.49 36.11
C ARG A 71 0.44 -19.68 35.63
N LEU A 72 0.18 -18.55 35.00
CA LEU A 72 1.16 -17.50 34.71
C LEU A 72 1.05 -16.41 35.78
N THR A 73 2.13 -16.16 36.53
CA THR A 73 2.18 -15.07 37.52
C THR A 73 3.03 -13.94 36.96
N GLY A 74 2.37 -12.86 36.54
CA GLY A 74 2.95 -11.70 35.86
C GLY A 74 2.04 -11.25 34.72
N ASN A 75 2.56 -10.42 33.81
CA ASN A 75 1.75 -9.87 32.73
C ASN A 75 1.83 -10.74 31.48
N LEU A 76 0.74 -10.75 30.72
CA LEU A 76 0.66 -11.29 29.38
C LEU A 76 0.42 -10.14 28.40
N TYR A 77 1.15 -10.11 27.30
CA TYR A 77 1.12 -9.04 26.31
C TYR A 77 0.78 -9.61 24.94
N LEU A 78 -0.21 -9.05 24.27
CA LEU A 78 -0.46 -9.27 22.85
C LEU A 78 0.21 -8.14 22.06
N ARG A 79 1.26 -8.47 21.28
CA ARG A 79 2.03 -7.52 20.49
C ARG A 79 1.71 -7.70 19.01
N GLY A 80 0.90 -6.80 18.46
CA GLY A 80 0.67 -6.70 17.01
C GLY A 80 1.79 -5.95 16.30
N LEU A 81 2.21 -6.43 15.13
CA LEU A 81 3.23 -5.79 14.30
C LEU A 81 2.67 -5.33 12.94
N GLY A 82 1.36 -5.09 12.86
CA GLY A 82 0.71 -4.46 11.70
C GLY A 82 -0.06 -5.39 10.77
N ASP A 83 -0.39 -6.62 11.19
CA ASP A 83 -1.25 -7.52 10.41
C ASP A 83 -2.67 -6.93 10.29
N PRO A 84 -3.13 -6.54 9.09
CA PRO A 84 -4.44 -5.94 8.89
C PRO A 84 -5.56 -6.99 8.70
N SER A 85 -5.24 -8.28 8.76
CA SER A 85 -6.18 -9.37 8.45
C SER A 85 -6.81 -10.05 9.66
N ILE A 86 -6.36 -9.71 10.86
CA ILE A 86 -6.86 -10.21 12.15
C ILE A 86 -7.91 -9.30 12.78
#